data_AF-A0A0A8YK99-F1
#
_entry.id   AF-A0A0A8YK99-F1
#
_cell.length_a   1.000
_cell.length_b   1.000
_cell.length_c   1.000
_cell.angle_alpha   90.00
_cell.angle_beta   90.00
_cell.angle_gamma   90.00
#
_symmetry.space_group_name_H-M   'P 1'
#
loop_
_entity.id
_entity.type
_entity.pdbx_description
1 polymer ?
#
loop_
_entity_poly.entity_id
_entity_poly.type
_entity_poly.pdbx_seq_one_letter_code
_entity_poly.pdbx_strand_id
1 'polypeptide(L)'
;MGYIYGELLNVKREIAFRFENKEEHYLPICNHIDFRIDQYMKKPLHLAGYYLNPMFYYPNRNEIEMAEIFRDALVECMRNMYQDESKQEKYVHQLKLYTTASQSFGTTDAIRTQMNLDPVSWWELQWH
;
A
#
# COMPACT_ATOMS: atom_id res chain seq x y z
N MET A 1 7.32 1.44 -7.63
CA MET A 1 7.07 2.45 -6.55
C MET A 1 6.26 1.90 -5.39
N GLY A 2 5.17 1.15 -5.60
CA GLY A 2 4.32 0.64 -4.51
C GLY A 2 4.92 -0.42 -3.57
N TYR A 3 6.19 -0.80 -3.74
CA TYR A 3 6.86 -1.77 -2.89
C TYR A 3 7.66 -1.15 -1.76
N ILE A 4 8.30 0.00 -2.00
CA ILE A 4 9.38 0.51 -1.14
C ILE A 4 8.92 0.70 0.30
N TYR A 5 7.75 1.30 0.52
CA TYR A 5 7.23 1.52 1.85
C TYR A 5 6.92 0.20 2.57
N GLY A 6 6.23 -0.74 1.90
CA GLY A 6 5.88 -2.04 2.48
C GLY A 6 7.09 -2.93 2.76
N GLU A 7 8.07 -2.95 1.85
CA GLU A 7 9.32 -3.68 2.05
C GLU A 7 10.13 -3.13 3.23
N LEU A 8 10.15 -1.81 3.44
CA LEU A 8 10.81 -1.24 4.62
C LEU A 8 10.11 -1.64 5.93
N LEU A 9 8.77 -1.70 5.95
CA LEU A 9 8.04 -2.26 7.09
C LEU A 9 8.38 -3.73 7.33
N ASN A 10 8.47 -4.53 6.27
CA ASN A 10 8.88 -5.94 6.36
C ASN A 10 10.32 -6.08 6.88
N VAL A 11 11.26 -5.24 6.42
CA VAL A 11 12.63 -5.21 6.92
C VAL A 11 12.65 -4.94 8.43
N LYS A 12 11.87 -3.97 8.92
CA LYS A 12 11.75 -3.72 10.38
C LYS A 12 11.26 -4.95 11.14
N ARG A 13 10.22 -5.62 10.62
CA ARG A 13 9.66 -6.86 11.21
C ARG A 13 10.70 -7.99 11.23
N GLU A 14 11.44 -8.18 10.14
CA GLU A 14 12.48 -9.20 10.04
C GLU A 14 13.65 -8.92 10.98
N ILE A 15 14.10 -7.67 11.09
CA ILE A 15 15.15 -7.28 12.04
C ILE A 15 14.70 -7.60 13.47
N ALA A 16 13.48 -7.19 13.86
CA ALA A 16 12.94 -7.49 15.18
C ALA A 16 12.90 -9.01 15.45
N PHE A 17 12.45 -9.78 14.48
CA PHE A 17 12.42 -11.24 14.55
C PHE A 17 13.82 -11.86 14.73
N ARG A 18 14.83 -11.39 13.98
CA ARG A 18 16.22 -11.87 14.07
C ARG A 18 16.87 -11.59 15.42
N PHE A 19 16.44 -10.55 16.11
CA PHE A 19 16.85 -10.23 17.47
C PHE A 19 15.91 -10.82 18.54
N GLU A 20 15.11 -11.84 18.20
CA GLU A 20 14.19 -12.53 19.12
C GLU A 20 13.17 -11.57 19.78
N ASN A 21 12.82 -10.48 19.11
CA ASN A 21 12.00 -9.40 19.63
C ASN A 21 12.56 -8.74 20.92
N LYS A 22 13.87 -8.85 21.17
CA LYS A 22 14.56 -8.10 22.23
C LYS A 22 14.77 -6.65 21.77
N GLU A 23 13.82 -5.79 22.16
CA GLU A 23 13.75 -4.38 21.77
C GLU A 23 15.08 -3.63 21.88
N GLU A 24 15.81 -3.85 22.97
CA GLU A 24 17.13 -3.27 23.24
C GLU A 24 18.17 -3.51 22.13
N HIS A 25 18.02 -4.58 21.35
CA HIS A 25 18.97 -4.93 20.30
C HIS A 25 18.60 -4.38 18.92
N TYR A 26 17.30 -4.20 18.63
CA TYR A 26 16.85 -3.78 17.30
C TYR A 26 16.24 -2.39 17.22
N LEU A 27 15.71 -1.83 18.31
CA LEU A 27 15.12 -0.49 18.30
C LEU A 27 16.09 0.59 17.80
N PRO A 28 17.39 0.60 18.18
CA PRO A 28 18.32 1.55 17.61
C PRO A 28 18.38 1.48 16.08
N ILE A 29 18.36 0.28 15.49
CA ILE A 29 18.40 0.09 14.04
C ILE A 29 17.07 0.54 13.40
N CYS A 30 15.94 0.12 13.98
CA CYS A 30 14.61 0.51 13.51
C CYS A 30 14.41 2.03 13.55
N ASN A 31 14.93 2.73 14.56
CA ASN A 31 14.86 4.19 14.64
C ASN A 31 15.58 4.88 13.48
N HIS A 32 16.71 4.34 13.02
CA HIS A 32 17.40 4.88 11.84
C HIS A 32 16.58 4.65 10.56
N ILE A 33 15.89 3.51 10.45
CA ILE A 33 14.99 3.23 9.33
C ILE A 33 13.80 4.17 9.36
N ASP A 34 13.18 4.37 10.54
CA ASP A 34 12.04 5.26 10.73
C ASP A 34 12.39 6.70 10.37
N PHE A 35 13.57 7.18 10.77
CA PHE A 35 14.06 8.48 10.34
C PHE A 35 14.08 8.61 8.80
N ARG A 36 14.54 7.57 8.08
CA ARG A 36 14.55 7.60 6.60
C ARG A 36 13.15 7.54 6.00
N ILE A 37 12.26 6.72 6.57
CA ILE A 37 10.86 6.63 6.14
C ILE A 37 10.19 7.99 6.28
N ASP A 38 10.36 8.63 7.44
CA ASP A 38 9.75 9.91 7.76
C ASP A 38 10.24 11.03 6.86
N GLN A 39 11.55 11.06 6.57
CA GLN A 39 12.14 12.12 5.75
C GLN A 39 11.83 11.99 4.26
N TYR A 40 11.78 10.76 3.72
CA TYR A 40 11.77 10.56 2.26
C TYR A 40 10.55 9.79 1.73
N MET A 41 9.92 8.96 2.56
CA MET A 41 8.90 8.00 2.13
C MET A 41 7.49 8.38 2.57
N LYS A 42 7.29 9.28 3.55
CA LYS A 42 5.98 9.87 3.85
C LYS A 42 5.49 10.89 2.80
N LYS A 43 5.93 10.73 1.55
CA LYS A 43 5.41 11.51 0.41
C LYS A 43 4.12 10.85 -0.08
N PRO A 44 3.12 11.65 -0.54
CA PRO A 44 1.82 11.12 -0.96
C PRO A 44 1.93 9.96 -1.96
N LEU A 45 2.84 10.04 -2.94
CA LEU A 45 3.00 9.01 -3.97
C LEU A 45 3.44 7.65 -3.41
N HIS A 46 4.29 7.61 -2.39
CA HIS A 46 4.74 6.35 -1.79
C HIS A 46 3.65 5.73 -0.92
N LEU A 47 2.94 6.55 -0.13
CA LEU A 47 1.83 6.12 0.71
C LEU A 47 0.66 5.61 -0.13
N ALA A 48 0.30 6.34 -1.20
CA ALA A 48 -0.71 5.91 -2.17
C ALA A 48 -0.27 4.63 -2.89
N GLY A 49 1.01 4.52 -3.26
CA GLY A 49 1.57 3.32 -3.88
C GLY A 49 1.49 2.09 -2.98
N TYR A 50 1.71 2.25 -1.67
CA TYR A 50 1.53 1.18 -0.68
C TYR A 50 0.05 0.76 -0.57
N TYR A 51 -0.86 1.74 -0.49
CA TYR A 51 -2.30 1.50 -0.42
C TYR A 51 -2.84 0.75 -1.65
N LEU A 52 -2.35 1.09 -2.85
CA LEU A 52 -2.76 0.46 -4.10
C LEU A 52 -2.01 -0.84 -4.43
N ASN A 53 -1.08 -1.29 -3.58
CA ASN A 53 -0.38 -2.55 -3.83
C ASN A 53 -1.14 -3.70 -3.16
N PRO A 54 -1.80 -4.60 -3.92
CA PRO A 54 -2.66 -5.64 -3.36
C PRO A 54 -1.88 -6.65 -2.50
N MET A 55 -0.58 -6.84 -2.77
CA MET A 55 0.31 -7.66 -1.95
C MET A 55 0.39 -7.17 -0.51
N PHE A 56 0.34 -5.85 -0.30
CA PHE A 56 0.37 -5.26 1.04
C PHE A 56 -1.01 -4.88 1.56
N TYR A 57 -1.87 -4.35 0.70
CA TYR A 57 -3.18 -3.85 1.09
C TYR A 57 -4.03 -4.93 1.72
N TYR A 58 -4.25 -6.06 1.04
CA TYR A 58 -5.19 -7.07 1.53
C TYR A 58 -4.71 -7.74 2.83
N PRO A 59 -3.44 -8.15 2.99
CA PRO A 59 -2.97 -8.72 4.25
C PRO A 59 -2.96 -7.72 5.42
N ASN A 60 -2.77 -6.43 5.16
CA ASN A 60 -2.68 -5.38 6.19
C ASN A 60 -3.90 -4.44 6.20
N ARG A 61 -5.03 -4.88 5.63
CA ARG A 61 -6.20 -4.01 5.34
C ARG A 61 -6.68 -3.25 6.57
N ASN A 62 -6.79 -3.92 7.72
CA ASN A 62 -7.30 -3.29 8.93
C ASN A 62 -6.37 -2.15 9.40
N GLU A 63 -5.06 -2.36 9.41
CA GLU A 63 -4.08 -1.34 9.80
C GLU A 63 -4.10 -0.15 8.84
N ILE A 64 -4.18 -0.44 7.54
CA ILE A 64 -4.18 0.57 6.49
C ILE A 64 -5.45 1.42 6.53
N GLU A 65 -6.62 0.80 6.69
CA GLU A 65 -7.91 1.51 6.72
C GLU A 65 -8.11 2.31 8.02
N MET A 66 -7.48 1.91 9.14
CA MET A 66 -7.48 2.69 10.38
C MET A 66 -6.59 3.93 10.30
N ALA A 67 -5.58 3.93 9.43
CA ALA A 67 -4.63 5.03 9.27
C ALA A 67 -5.03 5.93 8.08
N GLU A 68 -5.72 7.03 8.38
CA GLU A 68 -6.26 7.97 7.37
C GLU A 68 -5.19 8.47 6.38
N ILE A 69 -3.93 8.56 6.81
CA ILE A 69 -2.79 9.06 6.02
C ILE A 69 -2.64 8.38 4.65
N PHE A 70 -2.97 7.09 4.53
CA PHE A 70 -2.81 6.36 3.27
C PHE A 70 -3.89 6.73 2.26
N ARG A 71 -5.14 6.86 2.74
CA ARG A 71 -6.27 7.26 1.93
C ARG A 71 -6.15 8.74 1.52
N ASP A 72 -5.73 9.59 2.44
CA ASP A 72 -5.51 11.02 2.16
C ASP A 72 -4.41 11.22 1.12
N ALA A 73 -3.29 10.50 1.26
CA ALA A 73 -2.22 10.51 0.27
C ALA A 73 -2.69 10.09 -1.13
N LEU A 74 -3.56 9.08 -1.20
CA LEU A 74 -4.16 8.65 -2.46
C LEU A 74 -5.07 9.73 -3.05
N VAL A 75 -5.94 10.34 -2.25
CA VAL A 75 -6.82 11.44 -2.68
C VAL A 75 -6.00 12.63 -3.17
N GLU A 76 -4.93 12.99 -2.48
CA GLU A 76 -4.01 14.05 -2.89
C GLU A 76 -3.36 13.74 -4.24
N CYS A 77 -2.85 12.52 -4.43
CA CYS A 77 -2.29 12.10 -5.72
C CYS A 77 -3.33 12.17 -6.84
N MET A 78 -4.56 11.69 -6.61
CA MET A 78 -5.63 11.71 -7.61
C MET A 78 -6.01 13.13 -8.01
N ARG A 79 -6.17 14.05 -7.05
CA ARG A 79 -6.50 15.47 -7.32
C ARG A 79 -5.40 16.16 -8.13
N ASN A 80 -4.14 15.87 -7.84
CA ASN A 80 -3.00 16.44 -8.56
C ASN A 80 -2.88 15.89 -9.99
N MET A 81 -3.25 14.62 -10.22
CA MET A 81 -3.17 13.97 -11.53
C MET A 81 -4.38 14.27 -12.43
N TYR A 82 -5.57 14.37 -11.86
CA TYR A 82 -6.82 14.47 -12.61
C TYR A 82 -7.69 15.61 -12.08
N GLN A 83 -7.82 16.69 -12.87
CA GLN A 83 -8.68 17.83 -12.54
C GLN A 83 -10.15 17.63 -12.99
N ASP A 84 -10.44 16.58 -13.75
CA ASP A 84 -11.78 16.26 -14.29
C ASP A 84 -12.60 15.48 -13.25
N GLU A 85 -13.67 16.09 -12.76
CA GLU A 85 -14.58 15.51 -11.74
C GLU A 85 -15.21 14.18 -12.19
N SER A 86 -15.55 14.05 -13.48
CA SER A 86 -16.15 12.81 -14.00
C SER A 86 -15.19 11.62 -13.97
N LYS A 87 -13.88 11.88 -14.07
CA LYS A 87 -12.85 10.86 -13.90
C LYS A 87 -12.65 10.52 -12.43
N GLN A 88 -12.68 11.53 -11.55
CA GLN A 88 -12.56 11.33 -10.10
C GLN A 88 -13.67 10.42 -9.57
N GLU A 89 -14.93 10.59 -10.01
CA GLU A 89 -16.03 9.70 -9.61
C GLU A 89 -15.79 8.23 -10.00
N LYS A 90 -15.30 7.99 -11.22
CA LYS A 90 -14.97 6.63 -11.68
C LYS A 90 -13.86 6.00 -10.84
N TYR A 91 -12.84 6.76 -10.47
CA TYR A 91 -11.77 6.27 -9.61
C TYR A 91 -12.27 5.94 -8.20
N VAL A 92 -13.13 6.77 -7.61
CA VAL A 92 -13.75 6.48 -6.31
C VAL A 92 -14.56 5.19 -6.36
N HIS A 93 -15.32 4.97 -7.43
CA HIS A 93 -16.06 3.71 -7.62
C HIS A 93 -15.12 2.50 -7.70
N GLN A 94 -14.09 2.56 -8.54
CA GLN A 94 -13.10 1.47 -8.69
C GLN A 94 -12.35 1.20 -7.39
N LEU A 95 -12.00 2.26 -6.64
CA LEU A 95 -11.35 2.13 -5.35
C LEU A 95 -12.24 1.40 -4.34
N LYS A 96 -13.55 1.69 -4.34
CA LYS A 96 -14.51 0.97 -3.49
C LYS A 96 -14.52 -0.53 -3.82
N LEU A 97 -14.55 -0.90 -5.10
CA LEU A 97 -14.52 -2.31 -5.51
C LEU A 97 -13.21 -3.01 -5.09
N TYR A 98 -12.07 -2.34 -5.29
CA TYR A 98 -10.76 -2.82 -4.86
C TYR A 98 -10.72 -3.07 -3.35
N THR A 99 -11.06 -2.05 -2.56
CA THR A 99 -11.00 -2.12 -1.09
C THR A 99 -11.95 -3.18 -0.54
N THR A 100 -13.13 -3.39 -1.14
CA THR A 100 -14.07 -4.44 -0.74
C THR A 100 -13.80 -5.81 -1.36
N ALA A 101 -12.72 -5.96 -2.12
CA ALA A 101 -12.39 -7.18 -2.89
C ALA A 101 -13.63 -7.73 -3.63
N SER A 102 -14.31 -6.85 -4.35
CA SER A 102 -15.58 -7.15 -5.03
C SER A 102 -15.40 -7.14 -6.54
N GLN A 103 -16.30 -7.84 -7.25
CA GLN A 103 -16.24 -7.99 -8.71
C GLN A 103 -14.89 -8.59 -9.17
N SER A 104 -14.21 -7.99 -10.16
CA SER A 104 -12.93 -8.48 -10.69
C SER A 104 -11.89 -8.70 -9.59
N PHE A 105 -11.80 -7.77 -8.64
CA PHE A 105 -10.86 -7.81 -7.51
C PHE A 105 -11.10 -8.97 -6.52
N GLY A 106 -12.31 -9.54 -6.50
CA GLY A 106 -12.68 -10.64 -5.58
C GLY A 106 -12.59 -12.03 -6.20
N THR A 107 -12.20 -12.14 -7.47
CA THR A 107 -12.14 -13.42 -8.18
C THR A 107 -11.01 -14.30 -7.65
N THR A 108 -11.15 -15.63 -7.80
CA THR A 108 -10.09 -16.59 -7.45
C THR A 108 -8.78 -16.26 -8.19
N ASP A 109 -8.87 -15.80 -9.44
CA ASP A 109 -7.72 -15.40 -10.22
C ASP A 109 -7.05 -14.13 -9.69
N ALA A 110 -7.82 -13.10 -9.32
CA ALA A 110 -7.29 -11.89 -8.71
C ALA A 110 -6.54 -12.21 -7.40
N ILE A 111 -7.13 -13.03 -6.53
CA ILE A 111 -6.50 -13.46 -5.26
C ILE A 111 -5.20 -14.24 -5.53
N ARG A 112 -5.23 -15.19 -6.47
CA ARG A 112 -4.07 -16.02 -6.81
C ARG A 112 -2.93 -15.18 -7.40
N THR A 113 -3.25 -14.19 -8.20
CA THR A 113 -2.24 -13.37 -8.91
C THR A 113 -1.71 -12.22 -8.07
N GLN A 114 -2.39 -11.82 -6.99
CA GLN A 114 -2.03 -10.64 -6.18
C GLN A 114 -0.59 -10.69 -5.62
N MET A 115 -0.07 -11.88 -5.35
CA MET A 115 1.28 -12.08 -4.80
C MET A 115 2.31 -12.49 -5.86
N ASN A 116 1.85 -12.84 -7.06
CA ASN A 116 2.68 -13.43 -8.11
C ASN A 116 2.98 -12.45 -9.26
N LEU A 117 2.13 -11.42 -9.42
CA LEU A 117 2.33 -10.36 -10.38
C LEU A 117 2.84 -9.10 -9.68
N ASP A 118 3.60 -8.29 -10.41
CA ASP A 118 3.85 -6.93 -9.96
C ASP A 118 2.52 -6.13 -9.99
N PRO A 119 2.41 -5.04 -9.21
CA PRO A 119 1.15 -4.36 -8.99
C PRO A 119 0.58 -3.80 -10.29
N VAL A 120 1.44 -3.32 -11.20
CA VAL A 120 0.99 -2.76 -12.47
C VAL A 120 0.33 -3.84 -13.30
N SER A 121 1.01 -4.96 -13.52
CA SER A 121 0.46 -6.11 -14.25
C SER A 121 -0.81 -6.67 -13.60
N TRP A 122 -0.88 -6.68 -12.26
CA TRP A 122 -2.09 -7.14 -11.56
C TRP A 122 -3.28 -6.22 -11.83
N TRP A 123 -3.08 -4.90 -11.76
CA TRP A 123 -4.13 -3.90 -12.02
C TRP A 123 -4.65 -3.99 -13.45
N GLU A 124 -3.79 -4.22 -14.44
CA GLU A 124 -4.19 -4.39 -15.85
C GLU A 124 -5.21 -5.52 -16.06
N LEU A 125 -5.17 -6.57 -15.24
CA LEU A 125 -6.13 -7.67 -15.31
C LEU A 125 -7.50 -7.35 -14.70
N GLN A 126 -7.63 -6.25 -13.94
CA GLN A 126 -8.88 -5.92 -13.22
C GLN A 126 -9.79 -4.97 -14.00
N TRP A 127 -9.27 -4.34 -15.07
CA TRP A 127 -10.03 -3.43 -15.94
C TRP A 127 -10.66 -4.20 -17.11
N HIS A 128 -11.98 -4.35 -17.05
CA HIS A 128 -12.83 -4.81 -18.16
C HIS A 128 -13.98 -3.84 -18.37
#